data_AF-A0A660YPB5-F1
#
_entry.id   AF-A0A660YPB5-F1
#
_cell.length_a   1.000
_cell.length_b   1.000
_cell.length_c   1.000
_cell.angle_alpha   90.00
_cell.angle_beta   90.00
_cell.angle_gamma   90.00
#
_symmetry.space_group_name_H-M   'P 1'
#
loop_
_entity.id
_entity.type
_entity.pdbx_description
1 polymer ?
#
loop_
_entity_poly.entity_id
_entity_poly.type
_entity_poly.pdbx_seq_one_letter_code
_entity_poly.pdbx_strand_id
1 'polypeptide(L)'
;MKRLFPLLTVLIVSSFLYAQNTIPPVHSDDACTDIVVGKLASVDGSVITSHTGACDECRVHVVPGRKFPKGAKAPVYWGIQNVKTPLEDYGEILGYIPQVRKTYTYFHSGYSHMNEHQLAIGESTLSQKKELRTNRKDGKQIMTVEQAMIFALQRCRKAREAVKLIGGLMEKYGFLPSCGPESEALCIADPDEAWVIEIFSVGTDWDPESGKPGAIWAAQRVPDDHVAIVPNWSIIKEIDLSKTEWFMASANYKQVAIDHGWWDPKSGKPFVWQKAYSPVPREWATSRFWLFYSTVAPNFKNWPNKKITNPYKGYDSYHQYLEDISIYPFSVKPEKKMSVQDVIAFQRSVFE
;
A
#
# COMPACT_ATOMS: atom_id res chain seq x y z
N MET A 1 -35.94 -63.35 44.39
CA MET A 1 -34.63 -63.83 44.85
C MET A 1 -33.61 -62.73 44.59
N LYS A 2 -32.95 -62.28 45.67
CA LYS A 2 -31.68 -61.53 45.80
C LYS A 2 -31.24 -60.53 44.70
N ARG A 3 -31.09 -59.29 45.17
CA ARG A 3 -30.33 -58.13 44.68
C ARG A 3 -29.05 -58.47 43.91
N LEU A 4 -28.72 -57.67 42.89
CA LEU A 4 -27.36 -57.18 42.67
C LEU A 4 -27.43 -55.83 41.92
N PHE A 5 -26.92 -54.77 42.54
CA PHE A 5 -26.59 -53.48 41.92
C PHE A 5 -25.22 -53.59 41.22
N PRO A 6 -24.97 -52.79 40.18
CA PRO A 6 -23.65 -52.19 40.02
C PRO A 6 -23.70 -50.66 40.10
N LEU A 7 -22.69 -50.13 40.79
CA LEU A 7 -22.34 -48.73 40.90
C LEU A 7 -22.16 -48.10 39.51
N LEU A 8 -22.79 -46.94 39.29
CA LEU A 8 -22.37 -46.00 38.26
C LEU A 8 -21.71 -44.80 38.95
N THR A 9 -20.39 -44.85 39.04
CA THR A 9 -19.56 -43.73 39.51
C THR A 9 -19.52 -42.68 38.41
N VAL A 10 -20.26 -41.59 38.57
CA VAL A 10 -20.20 -40.43 37.68
C VAL A 10 -19.04 -39.55 38.14
N LEU A 11 -17.89 -39.67 37.46
CA LEU A 11 -16.75 -38.77 37.58
C LEU A 11 -17.02 -37.53 36.70
N ILE A 12 -17.58 -36.46 37.30
CA ILE A 12 -17.56 -35.13 36.68
C ILE A 12 -16.17 -34.56 36.96
N VAL A 13 -15.25 -34.75 36.02
CA VAL A 13 -13.99 -34.00 36.00
C VAL A 13 -14.33 -32.60 35.49
N SER A 14 -14.35 -31.64 36.41
CA SER A 14 -14.45 -30.21 36.10
C SER A 14 -13.18 -29.74 35.39
N SER A 15 -13.17 -29.85 34.07
CA SER A 15 -12.19 -29.18 33.21
C SER A 15 -12.55 -27.69 33.09
N PHE A 16 -12.26 -26.92 34.13
CA PHE A 16 -12.06 -25.47 34.00
C PHE A 16 -10.68 -25.25 33.36
N LEU A 17 -10.60 -25.47 32.05
CA LEU A 17 -9.53 -24.88 31.25
C LEU A 17 -9.80 -23.39 31.22
N TYR A 18 -8.94 -22.63 31.90
CA TYR A 18 -8.75 -21.21 31.67
C TYR A 18 -8.61 -21.00 30.17
N ALA A 19 -9.68 -20.51 29.53
CA ALA A 19 -9.57 -19.82 28.27
C ALA A 19 -8.81 -18.53 28.58
N GLN A 20 -7.48 -18.60 28.54
CA GLN A 20 -6.70 -17.40 28.28
C GLN A 20 -7.25 -16.85 26.98
N ASN A 21 -7.99 -15.75 27.07
CA ASN A 21 -8.30 -14.90 25.94
C ASN A 21 -6.96 -14.43 25.38
N THR A 22 -6.34 -15.24 24.53
CA THR A 22 -5.30 -14.79 23.63
C THR A 22 -6.03 -13.83 22.71
N ILE A 23 -5.90 -12.53 23.00
CA ILE A 23 -6.15 -11.49 22.01
C ILE A 23 -5.41 -11.97 20.76
N PRO A 24 -6.10 -12.24 19.64
CA PRO A 24 -5.41 -12.64 18.43
C PRO A 24 -4.33 -11.58 18.17
N PRO A 25 -3.10 -11.97 17.82
CA PRO A 25 -2.07 -11.00 17.48
C PRO A 25 -2.69 -10.06 16.44
N VAL A 26 -2.64 -8.75 16.72
CA VAL A 26 -2.92 -7.75 15.69
C VAL A 26 -2.04 -8.16 14.51
N HIS A 27 -2.64 -8.52 13.38
CA HIS A 27 -1.85 -8.74 12.17
C HIS A 27 -1.07 -7.44 11.97
N SER A 28 0.25 -7.53 12.12
CA SER A 28 1.18 -6.38 12.09
C SER A 28 1.07 -5.57 10.81
N ASP A 29 0.46 -6.17 9.80
CA ASP A 29 0.47 -5.76 8.41
C ASP A 29 -0.62 -4.69 8.09
N ASP A 30 -1.51 -4.38 9.04
CA ASP A 30 -2.73 -3.55 8.82
C ASP A 30 -2.57 -2.04 9.14
N ALA A 31 -1.35 -1.51 9.34
CA ALA A 31 -1.16 -0.21 10.01
C ALA A 31 -0.36 0.89 9.24
N CYS A 32 -0.05 0.71 7.96
CA CYS A 32 0.76 1.70 7.23
C CYS A 32 0.05 3.04 6.97
N THR A 33 0.78 4.14 6.94
CA THR A 33 0.28 5.46 6.54
C THR A 33 1.39 6.24 5.87
N ASP A 34 1.15 6.55 4.59
CA ASP A 34 2.06 7.36 3.81
C ASP A 34 1.59 8.79 3.72
N ILE A 35 2.54 9.72 3.72
CA ILE A 35 2.29 11.14 3.49
C ILE A 35 3.25 11.60 2.40
N VAL A 36 2.73 12.41 1.49
CA VAL A 36 3.48 13.03 0.42
C VAL A 36 3.31 14.54 0.49
N VAL A 37 4.41 15.27 0.40
CA VAL A 37 4.45 16.75 0.39
C VAL A 37 5.18 17.21 -0.86
N GLY A 38 4.50 17.99 -1.70
CA GLY A 38 5.11 18.63 -2.86
C GLY A 38 6.11 19.73 -2.46
N LYS A 39 7.08 20.01 -3.32
CA LYS A 39 8.18 20.96 -3.04
C LYS A 39 7.74 22.39 -2.71
N LEU A 40 6.60 22.85 -3.22
CA LEU A 40 6.04 24.17 -2.89
C LEU A 40 5.14 24.13 -1.65
N ALA A 41 4.69 22.94 -1.24
CA ALA A 41 3.97 22.71 0.00
C ALA A 41 4.90 22.53 1.21
N SER A 42 6.18 22.23 1.00
CA SER A 42 7.16 22.14 2.08
C SER A 42 7.75 23.49 2.48
N VAL A 43 8.25 23.57 3.72
CA VAL A 43 8.87 24.79 4.27
C VAL A 43 10.22 25.12 3.62
N ASP A 44 10.96 24.12 3.17
CA ASP A 44 12.35 24.23 2.71
C ASP A 44 12.54 23.92 1.22
N GLY A 45 11.47 23.61 0.48
CA GLY A 45 11.55 23.28 -0.94
C GLY A 45 11.80 21.79 -1.21
N SER A 46 11.90 20.95 -0.18
CA SER A 46 12.05 19.50 -0.35
C SER A 46 10.75 18.83 -0.82
N VAL A 47 10.88 17.76 -1.59
CA VAL A 47 9.78 16.81 -1.81
C VAL A 47 9.87 15.75 -0.72
N ILE A 48 8.78 15.52 0.00
CA ILE A 48 8.78 14.57 1.13
C ILE A 48 7.87 13.39 0.78
N THR A 49 8.38 12.18 0.98
CA THR A 49 7.56 10.97 1.16
C THR A 49 7.91 10.36 2.50
N SER A 50 6.92 9.80 3.18
CA SER A 50 7.09 9.11 4.46
C SER A 50 6.27 7.83 4.48
N HIS A 51 6.68 6.87 5.29
CA HIS A 51 6.00 5.59 5.48
C HIS A 51 6.10 5.16 6.96
N THR A 52 4.96 4.89 7.61
CA THR A 52 4.95 4.15 8.88
C THR A 52 5.00 2.64 8.61
N GLY A 53 6.21 2.09 8.51
CA GLY A 53 6.44 0.67 8.22
C GLY A 53 5.91 -0.26 9.29
N ALA A 54 5.01 -1.16 8.88
CA ALA A 54 4.40 -2.17 9.75
C ALA A 54 4.96 -3.58 9.42
N CYS A 55 6.28 -3.69 9.27
CA CYS A 55 6.98 -4.95 9.02
C CYS A 55 8.01 -5.26 10.12
N ASP A 56 8.32 -6.54 10.32
CA ASP A 56 9.29 -7.01 11.32
C ASP A 56 10.74 -6.56 10.99
N GLU A 57 11.07 -6.43 9.71
CA GLU A 57 12.42 -6.06 9.25
C GLU A 57 12.68 -4.55 9.31
N CYS A 58 13.20 -4.10 10.44
CA CYS A 58 13.57 -2.70 10.70
C CYS A 58 15.08 -2.41 10.54
N ARG A 59 15.91 -3.39 10.17
CA ARG A 59 17.35 -3.18 9.98
C ARG A 59 17.58 -2.44 8.67
N VAL A 60 18.38 -1.38 8.74
CA VAL A 60 18.77 -0.60 7.56
C VAL A 60 20.23 -0.89 7.23
N HIS A 61 20.51 -1.24 5.97
CA HIS A 61 21.88 -1.41 5.48
C HIS A 61 22.04 -0.88 4.06
N VAL A 62 23.29 -0.61 3.67
CA VAL A 62 23.61 -0.13 2.32
C VAL A 62 23.92 -1.32 1.42
N VAL A 63 23.26 -1.39 0.26
CA VAL A 63 23.59 -2.34 -0.80
C VAL A 63 24.33 -1.60 -1.91
N PRO A 64 25.64 -1.84 -2.11
CA PRO A 64 26.42 -1.16 -3.14
C PRO A 64 25.94 -1.48 -4.55
N GLY A 65 25.96 -0.48 -5.43
CA GLY A 65 25.73 -0.67 -6.86
C GLY A 65 26.75 -1.64 -7.49
N ARG A 66 26.29 -2.50 -8.40
CA ARG A 66 27.11 -3.58 -9.00
C ARG A 66 27.07 -3.52 -10.53
N LYS A 67 28.04 -4.14 -11.18
CA LYS A 67 28.06 -4.37 -12.63
C LYS A 67 27.75 -5.83 -12.93
N PHE A 68 27.01 -6.07 -14.01
CA PHE A 68 26.59 -7.42 -14.41
C PHE A 68 26.95 -7.71 -15.88
N PRO A 69 27.24 -8.98 -16.25
CA PRO A 69 27.46 -9.37 -17.64
C PRO A 69 26.16 -9.30 -18.46
N LYS A 70 26.30 -9.35 -19.80
CA LYS A 70 25.16 -9.26 -20.73
C LYS A 70 24.40 -10.58 -20.65
N GLY A 71 23.06 -10.51 -20.57
CA GLY A 71 22.23 -11.70 -20.42
C GLY A 71 22.14 -12.24 -18.99
N ALA A 72 22.73 -11.56 -18.00
CA ALA A 72 22.51 -11.89 -16.60
C ALA A 72 21.02 -11.80 -16.24
N LYS A 73 20.63 -12.56 -15.22
CA LYS A 73 19.28 -12.61 -14.67
C LYS A 73 19.30 -12.08 -13.23
N ALA A 74 18.23 -11.39 -12.85
CA ALA A 74 18.02 -10.89 -11.49
C ALA A 74 16.91 -11.72 -10.82
N PRO A 75 17.16 -12.32 -9.65
CA PRO A 75 16.13 -13.06 -8.92
C PRO A 75 15.05 -12.12 -8.38
N VAL A 76 13.84 -12.65 -8.29
CA VAL A 76 12.68 -12.04 -7.64
C VAL A 76 12.45 -12.81 -6.35
N TYR A 77 12.54 -12.14 -5.20
CA TYR A 77 12.51 -12.79 -3.90
C TYR A 77 11.14 -12.75 -3.21
N TRP A 78 10.92 -13.72 -2.32
CA TRP A 78 9.84 -13.77 -1.34
C TRP A 78 10.41 -13.91 0.07
N GLY A 79 9.98 -13.04 0.98
CA GLY A 79 10.44 -13.04 2.37
C GLY A 79 11.47 -11.96 2.71
N ILE A 80 11.59 -10.91 1.89
CA ILE A 80 12.47 -9.74 2.12
C ILE A 80 12.24 -9.12 3.51
N GLN A 81 11.02 -9.18 4.02
CA GLN A 81 10.63 -8.61 5.32
C GLN A 81 10.92 -9.53 6.52
N ASN A 82 11.48 -10.73 6.29
CA ASN A 82 11.71 -11.70 7.35
C ASN A 82 12.96 -11.35 8.18
N VAL A 83 12.76 -10.67 9.30
CA VAL A 83 13.87 -10.26 10.20
C VAL A 83 14.67 -11.42 10.79
N LYS A 84 14.14 -12.65 10.74
CA LYS A 84 14.78 -13.83 11.33
C LYS A 84 15.92 -14.38 10.48
N THR A 85 16.06 -13.94 9.23
CA THR A 85 17.15 -14.35 8.34
C THR A 85 18.37 -13.43 8.47
N PRO A 86 19.57 -13.89 8.06
CA PRO A 86 20.74 -13.02 7.91
C PRO A 86 20.46 -11.83 6.98
N LEU A 87 21.20 -10.74 7.15
CA LEU A 87 20.98 -9.45 6.46
C LEU A 87 20.97 -9.54 4.92
N GLU A 88 21.73 -10.47 4.35
CA GLU A 88 21.85 -10.67 2.90
C GLU A 88 21.04 -11.88 2.38
N ASP A 89 20.20 -12.47 3.24
CA ASP A 89 19.28 -13.54 2.87
C ASP A 89 17.86 -12.97 2.68
N TYR A 90 17.54 -12.73 1.41
CA TYR A 90 16.26 -12.15 0.97
C TYR A 90 15.14 -13.20 0.81
N GLY A 91 15.41 -14.46 1.16
CA GLY A 91 14.43 -15.55 1.12
C GLY A 91 14.36 -16.30 -0.21
N GLU A 92 13.18 -16.84 -0.50
CA GLU A 92 12.95 -17.76 -1.62
C GLU A 92 12.96 -17.03 -2.96
N ILE A 93 13.54 -17.63 -4.00
CA ILE A 93 13.48 -17.09 -5.37
C ILE A 93 12.21 -17.57 -6.05
N LEU A 94 11.31 -16.64 -6.38
CA LEU A 94 10.06 -16.90 -7.11
C LEU A 94 10.27 -17.00 -8.63
N GLY A 95 11.30 -16.33 -9.14
CA GLY A 95 11.57 -16.28 -10.57
C GLY A 95 12.69 -15.31 -10.91
N TYR A 96 12.81 -15.00 -12.19
CA TYR A 96 13.90 -14.17 -12.70
C TYR A 96 13.43 -13.16 -13.74
N ILE A 97 14.01 -11.96 -13.68
CA ILE A 97 13.88 -10.93 -14.72
C ILE A 97 15.23 -10.67 -15.39
N PRO A 98 15.27 -10.09 -16.61
CA PRO A 98 16.52 -9.61 -17.19
C PRO A 98 17.24 -8.63 -16.25
N GLN A 99 18.53 -8.84 -16.06
CA GLN A 99 19.36 -7.95 -15.26
C GLN A 99 19.90 -6.80 -16.10
N VAL A 100 20.03 -5.63 -15.48
CA VAL A 100 20.67 -4.45 -16.06
C VAL A 100 22.19 -4.51 -15.94
N ARG A 101 22.92 -3.81 -16.81
CA ARG A 101 24.40 -3.82 -16.81
C ARG A 101 25.03 -3.20 -15.56
N LYS A 102 24.33 -2.26 -14.92
CA LYS A 102 24.77 -1.57 -13.70
C LYS A 102 23.55 -1.29 -12.82
N THR A 103 23.70 -1.48 -11.53
CA THR A 103 22.72 -1.04 -10.52
C THR A 103 23.27 0.12 -9.69
N TYR A 104 22.37 0.90 -9.11
CA TYR A 104 22.67 1.96 -8.16
C TYR A 104 22.77 1.43 -6.73
N THR A 105 23.49 2.19 -5.91
CA THR A 105 23.57 1.99 -4.46
C THR A 105 22.27 2.45 -3.80
N TYR A 106 21.76 1.68 -2.85
CA TYR A 106 20.51 2.01 -2.15
C TYR A 106 20.50 1.52 -0.70
N PHE A 107 19.55 2.05 0.08
CA PHE A 107 19.25 1.58 1.44
C PHE A 107 18.24 0.44 1.40
N HIS A 108 18.63 -0.69 1.95
CA HIS A 108 17.80 -1.88 2.08
C HIS A 108 17.22 -1.99 3.50
N SER A 109 15.94 -2.35 3.54
CA SER A 109 15.09 -2.65 4.71
C SER A 109 13.87 -3.45 4.22
N GLY A 110 12.97 -3.86 5.12
CA GLY A 110 11.77 -4.64 4.75
C GLY A 110 10.97 -4.04 3.60
N TYR A 111 10.83 -2.71 3.60
CA TYR A 111 10.50 -1.91 2.43
C TYR A 111 11.69 -1.00 2.14
N SER A 112 12.34 -1.12 0.98
CA SER A 112 13.56 -0.35 0.70
C SER A 112 13.23 1.08 0.26
N HIS A 113 13.92 2.08 0.83
CA HIS A 113 13.39 3.45 0.86
C HIS A 113 14.06 4.48 -0.06
N MET A 114 15.37 4.40 -0.34
CA MET A 114 16.05 5.47 -1.09
C MET A 114 17.36 5.01 -1.77
N ASN A 115 17.71 5.61 -2.91
CA ASN A 115 18.97 5.36 -3.61
C ASN A 115 19.93 6.58 -3.66
N GLU A 116 21.14 6.37 -4.21
CA GLU A 116 22.19 7.40 -4.37
C GLU A 116 21.81 8.58 -5.28
N HIS A 117 20.63 8.56 -5.89
CA HIS A 117 20.10 9.62 -6.74
C HIS A 117 18.94 10.39 -6.09
N GLN A 118 18.73 10.20 -4.78
CA GLN A 118 17.65 10.84 -4.01
C GLN A 118 16.24 10.46 -4.52
N LEU A 119 16.12 9.32 -5.21
CA LEU A 119 14.82 8.68 -5.45
C LEU A 119 14.43 7.97 -4.16
N ALA A 120 13.28 8.33 -3.60
CA ALA A 120 12.72 7.78 -2.38
C ALA A 120 11.36 7.11 -2.64
N ILE A 121 11.04 6.04 -1.89
CA ILE A 121 9.80 5.27 -2.03
C ILE A 121 9.25 4.93 -0.64
N GLY A 122 8.02 5.37 -0.36
CA GLY A 122 7.15 4.87 0.70
C GLY A 122 6.16 3.83 0.15
N GLU A 123 5.62 2.99 1.03
CA GLU A 123 4.70 1.92 0.68
C GLU A 123 3.51 1.95 1.65
N SER A 124 2.29 1.73 1.14
CA SER A 124 1.14 1.49 1.99
C SER A 124 0.20 0.47 1.35
N THR A 125 -0.04 -0.62 2.08
CA THR A 125 -1.01 -1.64 1.68
C THR A 125 -2.41 -1.07 1.55
N LEU A 126 -3.09 -1.37 0.46
CA LEU A 126 -4.43 -0.92 0.12
C LEU A 126 -5.42 -2.08 0.14
N SER A 127 -6.71 -1.79 0.33
CA SER A 127 -7.72 -2.85 0.17
C SER A 127 -8.12 -3.05 -1.29
N GLN A 128 -8.29 -4.32 -1.70
CA GLN A 128 -8.85 -4.66 -3.02
C GLN A 128 -10.10 -5.54 -2.96
N LYS A 129 -10.90 -5.50 -4.03
CA LYS A 129 -12.05 -6.41 -4.21
C LYS A 129 -11.61 -7.87 -4.19
N LYS A 130 -12.44 -8.74 -3.61
CA LYS A 130 -12.13 -10.16 -3.39
C LYS A 130 -11.81 -10.91 -4.68
N GLU A 131 -12.43 -10.52 -5.79
CA GLU A 131 -12.27 -11.14 -7.11
C GLU A 131 -10.87 -10.92 -7.70
N LEU A 132 -10.16 -9.88 -7.25
CA LEU A 132 -8.81 -9.56 -7.71
C LEU A 132 -7.73 -10.33 -6.96
N ARG A 133 -8.06 -10.87 -5.78
CA ARG A 133 -7.10 -11.46 -4.86
C ARG A 133 -6.41 -12.67 -5.50
N THR A 134 -5.12 -12.75 -5.28
CA THR A 134 -4.29 -13.89 -5.67
C THR A 134 -3.35 -14.23 -4.53
N ASN A 135 -2.75 -15.41 -4.58
CA ASN A 135 -1.75 -15.85 -3.61
C ASN A 135 -0.75 -16.76 -4.32
N ARG A 136 0.34 -17.09 -3.63
CA ARG A 136 1.46 -17.85 -4.17
C ARG A 136 1.14 -19.31 -4.52
N LYS A 137 0.08 -19.88 -3.93
CA LYS A 137 -0.34 -21.26 -4.16
C LYS A 137 -1.19 -21.39 -5.41
N ASP A 138 -2.07 -20.41 -5.62
CA ASP A 138 -3.12 -20.48 -6.64
C ASP A 138 -2.82 -19.58 -7.87
N GLY A 139 -1.93 -18.59 -7.72
CA GLY A 139 -1.53 -17.65 -8.77
C GLY A 139 -0.19 -17.99 -9.42
N LYS A 140 0.04 -17.43 -10.62
CA LYS A 140 1.31 -17.52 -11.38
C LYS A 140 2.13 -16.23 -11.35
N GLN A 141 1.64 -15.22 -10.65
CA GLN A 141 2.34 -13.96 -10.43
C GLN A 141 3.60 -14.17 -9.60
N ILE A 142 4.67 -13.45 -9.90
CA ILE A 142 5.93 -13.54 -9.15
C ILE A 142 6.40 -12.22 -8.55
N MET A 143 5.93 -11.07 -9.04
CA MET A 143 6.48 -9.78 -8.65
C MET A 143 5.82 -9.26 -7.37
N THR A 144 6.56 -9.29 -6.26
CA THR A 144 6.14 -8.62 -5.02
C THR A 144 6.46 -7.13 -5.06
N VAL A 145 5.80 -6.35 -4.21
CA VAL A 145 5.97 -4.89 -4.19
C VAL A 145 7.37 -4.48 -3.70
N GLU A 146 7.90 -5.15 -2.67
CA GLU A 146 9.22 -4.88 -2.09
C GLU A 146 10.31 -5.14 -3.14
N GLN A 147 10.16 -6.21 -3.91
CA GLN A 147 11.10 -6.53 -4.96
C GLN A 147 11.05 -5.52 -6.12
N ALA A 148 9.85 -5.07 -6.50
CA ALA A 148 9.69 -4.02 -7.51
C ALA A 148 10.29 -2.68 -7.06
N MET A 149 10.10 -2.30 -5.78
CA MET A 149 10.74 -1.13 -5.17
C MET A 149 12.27 -1.25 -5.24
N ILE A 150 12.85 -2.39 -4.86
CA ILE A 150 14.29 -2.63 -4.94
C ILE A 150 14.78 -2.49 -6.39
N PHE A 151 14.06 -3.04 -7.37
CA PHE A 151 14.44 -2.88 -8.77
C PHE A 151 14.36 -1.43 -9.24
N ALA A 152 13.38 -0.65 -8.78
CA ALA A 152 13.31 0.78 -9.06
C ALA A 152 14.50 1.53 -8.46
N LEU A 153 14.81 1.32 -7.19
CA LEU A 153 15.98 1.94 -6.54
C LEU A 153 17.29 1.56 -7.22
N GLN A 154 17.42 0.33 -7.71
CA GLN A 154 18.60 -0.13 -8.43
C GLN A 154 18.73 0.45 -9.85
N ARG A 155 17.64 0.92 -10.49
CA ARG A 155 17.60 1.16 -11.95
C ARG A 155 17.14 2.55 -12.36
N CYS A 156 16.49 3.29 -11.47
CA CYS A 156 15.87 4.58 -11.76
C CYS A 156 16.54 5.73 -11.00
N ARG A 157 16.46 6.93 -11.57
CA ARG A 157 16.97 8.17 -10.94
C ARG A 157 15.84 9.13 -10.61
N LYS A 158 14.72 9.02 -11.34
CA LYS A 158 13.54 9.89 -11.22
C LYS A 158 12.30 9.11 -10.81
N ALA A 159 11.39 9.76 -10.09
CA ALA A 159 10.14 9.19 -9.60
C ALA A 159 9.28 8.67 -10.75
N ARG A 160 9.17 9.45 -11.83
CA ARG A 160 8.46 9.07 -13.04
C ARG A 160 9.02 7.84 -13.75
N GLU A 161 10.34 7.65 -13.73
CA GLU A 161 10.97 6.45 -14.28
C GLU A 161 10.64 5.24 -13.43
N ALA A 162 10.66 5.39 -12.10
CA ALA A 162 10.31 4.35 -11.16
C ALA A 162 8.85 3.90 -11.29
N VAL A 163 7.90 4.84 -11.42
CA VAL A 163 6.48 4.53 -11.69
C VAL A 163 6.35 3.64 -12.93
N LYS A 164 6.99 4.02 -14.05
CA LYS A 164 6.95 3.26 -15.30
C LYS A 164 7.59 1.89 -15.18
N LEU A 165 8.74 1.80 -14.50
CA LEU A 165 9.43 0.53 -14.30
C LEU A 165 8.58 -0.41 -13.44
N ILE A 166 8.08 0.06 -12.30
CA ILE A 166 7.27 -0.73 -11.38
C ILE A 166 6.00 -1.21 -12.10
N GLY A 167 5.26 -0.30 -12.73
CA GLY A 167 4.08 -0.64 -13.53
C GLY A 167 4.39 -1.72 -14.57
N GLY A 168 5.45 -1.53 -15.37
CA GLY A 168 5.85 -2.51 -16.39
C GLY A 168 6.31 -3.86 -15.83
N LEU A 169 6.94 -3.88 -14.65
CA LEU A 169 7.30 -5.13 -13.96
C LEU A 169 6.04 -5.87 -13.50
N MET A 170 5.09 -5.16 -12.90
CA MET A 170 3.82 -5.72 -12.43
C MET A 170 2.96 -6.24 -13.58
N GLU A 171 2.91 -5.51 -14.71
CA GLU A 171 2.21 -5.96 -15.92
C GLU A 171 2.82 -7.22 -16.52
N LYS A 172 4.16 -7.29 -16.57
CA LYS A 172 4.87 -8.38 -17.26
C LYS A 172 5.00 -9.65 -16.43
N TYR A 173 5.27 -9.51 -15.13
CA TYR A 173 5.59 -10.64 -14.24
C TYR A 173 4.45 -10.97 -13.27
N GLY A 174 3.38 -10.18 -13.29
CA GLY A 174 2.23 -10.34 -12.43
C GLY A 174 2.50 -9.83 -11.02
N PHE A 175 1.58 -9.02 -10.50
CA PHE A 175 1.64 -8.57 -9.12
C PHE A 175 1.21 -9.69 -8.17
N LEU A 176 2.13 -10.13 -7.32
CA LEU A 176 1.91 -11.11 -6.27
C LEU A 176 1.90 -10.39 -4.90
N PRO A 177 0.74 -10.29 -4.23
CA PRO A 177 0.66 -9.75 -2.89
C PRO A 177 1.52 -10.56 -1.90
N SER A 178 2.37 -9.85 -1.16
CA SER A 178 3.19 -10.37 -0.06
C SER A 178 2.59 -10.03 1.32
N CYS A 179 1.87 -8.91 1.40
CA CYS A 179 1.16 -8.42 2.57
C CYS A 179 -0.32 -8.85 2.52
N GLY A 180 -0.61 -10.07 2.96
CA GLY A 180 -1.95 -10.66 2.83
C GLY A 180 -2.42 -10.74 1.37
N PRO A 181 -3.74 -10.76 1.10
CA PRO A 181 -4.28 -10.81 -0.25
C PRO A 181 -4.58 -9.41 -0.82
N GLU A 182 -3.96 -8.37 -0.31
CA GLU A 182 -4.37 -6.98 -0.51
C GLU A 182 -3.61 -6.29 -1.69
N SER A 183 -4.06 -5.09 -2.08
CA SER A 183 -3.37 -4.27 -3.10
C SER A 183 -2.31 -3.39 -2.45
N GLU A 184 -1.50 -2.66 -3.22
CA GLU A 184 -0.42 -1.83 -2.66
C GLU A 184 -0.42 -0.44 -3.29
N ALA A 185 -0.01 0.56 -2.53
CA ALA A 185 0.32 1.89 -3.02
C ALA A 185 1.79 2.19 -2.77
N LEU A 186 2.41 2.93 -3.69
CA LEU A 186 3.75 3.46 -3.50
C LEU A 186 3.76 4.97 -3.67
N CYS A 187 4.31 5.64 -2.68
CA CYS A 187 4.57 7.07 -2.71
C CYS A 187 6.02 7.28 -3.14
N ILE A 188 6.22 7.69 -4.39
CA ILE A 188 7.53 7.77 -5.04
C ILE A 188 7.91 9.24 -5.21
N ALA A 189 9.01 9.66 -4.61
CA ALA A 189 9.49 11.04 -4.65
C ALA A 189 10.93 11.13 -5.17
N ASP A 190 11.22 12.19 -5.90
CA ASP A 190 12.59 12.63 -6.20
C ASP A 190 12.69 14.14 -5.89
N PRO A 191 13.85 14.81 -6.08
CA PRO A 191 13.97 16.24 -5.77
C PRO A 191 13.02 17.17 -6.55
N ASP A 192 12.40 16.72 -7.64
CA ASP A 192 11.60 17.54 -8.54
C ASP A 192 10.09 17.30 -8.39
N GLU A 193 9.65 16.05 -8.21
CA GLU A 193 8.24 15.66 -8.20
C GLU A 193 7.94 14.44 -7.29
N ALA A 194 6.66 14.27 -6.94
CA ALA A 194 6.16 13.08 -6.26
C ALA A 194 4.95 12.46 -6.98
N TRP A 195 4.87 11.15 -6.92
CA TRP A 195 3.84 10.33 -7.54
C TRP A 195 3.27 9.33 -6.54
N VAL A 196 1.97 9.08 -6.62
CA VAL A 196 1.33 7.93 -5.95
C VAL A 196 0.92 6.96 -7.04
N ILE A 197 1.44 5.73 -6.99
CA ILE A 197 1.01 4.61 -7.84
C ILE A 197 0.23 3.62 -6.97
N GLU A 198 -0.91 3.14 -7.46
CA GLU A 198 -1.71 2.09 -6.84
C GLU A 198 -1.75 0.88 -7.75
N ILE A 199 -1.56 -0.31 -7.18
CA ILE A 199 -1.37 -1.57 -7.90
C ILE A 199 -2.33 -2.60 -7.34
N PHE A 200 -3.23 -3.09 -8.19
CA PHE A 200 -4.19 -4.15 -7.88
C PHE A 200 -3.80 -5.43 -8.62
N SER A 201 -4.13 -6.56 -7.99
CA SER A 201 -3.98 -7.88 -8.58
C SER A 201 -5.04 -8.10 -9.69
N VAL A 202 -4.89 -9.19 -10.44
CA VAL A 202 -5.81 -9.58 -11.55
C VAL A 202 -6.44 -10.95 -11.34
N GLY A 203 -6.44 -11.45 -10.10
CA GLY A 203 -6.97 -12.76 -9.74
C GLY A 203 -6.02 -13.92 -10.07
N THR A 204 -6.46 -15.13 -9.72
CA THR A 204 -5.69 -16.39 -9.89
C THR A 204 -5.64 -16.89 -11.33
N ASP A 205 -6.58 -16.46 -12.17
CA ASP A 205 -6.73 -16.96 -13.55
C ASP A 205 -5.74 -16.33 -14.53
N TRP A 206 -4.93 -15.36 -14.08
CA TRP A 206 -3.92 -14.75 -14.93
C TRP A 206 -2.78 -15.71 -15.26
N ASP A 207 -2.37 -15.69 -16.52
CA ASP A 207 -1.27 -16.49 -17.03
C ASP A 207 -0.21 -15.58 -17.69
N PRO A 208 1.09 -15.75 -17.40
CA PRO A 208 2.16 -14.94 -17.99
C PRO A 208 2.23 -15.04 -19.52
N GLU A 209 1.75 -16.13 -20.12
CA GLU A 209 1.72 -16.33 -21.57
C GLU A 209 0.43 -15.81 -22.23
N SER A 210 -0.53 -15.30 -21.44
CA SER A 210 -1.82 -14.81 -21.95
C SER A 210 -1.73 -13.53 -22.80
N GLY A 211 -0.60 -12.82 -22.72
CA GLY A 211 -0.43 -11.48 -23.31
C GLY A 211 -1.25 -10.38 -22.63
N LYS A 212 -1.99 -10.69 -21.55
CA LYS A 212 -2.73 -9.72 -20.75
C LYS A 212 -1.86 -9.18 -19.61
N PRO A 213 -2.04 -7.92 -19.18
CA PRO A 213 -1.30 -7.38 -18.04
C PRO A 213 -1.58 -8.16 -16.74
N GLY A 214 -0.53 -8.52 -16.02
CA GLY A 214 -0.57 -9.25 -14.74
C GLY A 214 -0.86 -8.40 -13.50
N ALA A 215 -1.23 -7.14 -13.71
CA ALA A 215 -1.66 -6.22 -12.68
C ALA A 215 -2.58 -5.16 -13.31
N ILE A 216 -3.29 -4.43 -12.47
CA ILE A 216 -4.02 -3.22 -12.83
C ILE A 216 -3.36 -2.10 -12.02
N TRP A 217 -2.82 -1.07 -12.68
CA TRP A 217 -2.20 0.02 -11.94
C TRP A 217 -2.56 1.38 -12.51
N ALA A 218 -2.60 2.37 -11.64
CA ALA A 218 -2.73 3.78 -12.01
C ALA A 218 -1.83 4.61 -11.11
N ALA A 219 -1.32 5.71 -11.65
CA ALA A 219 -0.49 6.64 -10.92
C ALA A 219 -0.93 8.07 -11.18
N GLN A 220 -0.88 8.89 -10.14
CA GLN A 220 -1.18 10.32 -10.19
C GLN A 220 -0.05 11.13 -9.54
N ARG A 221 0.40 12.18 -10.21
CA ARG A 221 1.37 13.14 -9.66
C ARG A 221 0.72 13.99 -8.59
N VAL A 222 1.39 14.17 -7.46
CA VAL A 222 1.00 15.15 -6.43
C VAL A 222 1.43 16.54 -6.92
N PRO A 223 0.50 17.52 -7.02
CA PRO A 223 0.87 18.89 -7.38
C PRO A 223 1.93 19.46 -6.46
N ASP A 224 2.81 20.31 -7.01
CA ASP A 224 3.97 20.79 -6.28
C ASP A 224 3.60 21.56 -5.00
N ASP A 225 2.43 22.22 -4.95
CA ASP A 225 1.92 22.95 -3.78
C ASP A 225 0.87 22.18 -2.97
N HIS A 226 0.76 20.86 -3.16
CA HIS A 226 -0.20 20.00 -2.47
C HIS A 226 0.47 18.99 -1.53
N VAL A 227 -0.36 18.45 -0.62
CA VAL A 227 -0.06 17.30 0.22
C VAL A 227 -1.11 16.20 0.04
N ALA A 228 -0.70 14.95 0.22
CA ALA A 228 -1.56 13.78 0.12
C ALA A 228 -1.26 12.78 1.25
N ILE A 229 -2.24 11.93 1.59
CA ILE A 229 -2.11 10.83 2.54
C ILE A 229 -2.63 9.54 1.89
N VAL A 230 -1.96 8.42 2.14
CA VAL A 230 -2.46 7.07 1.83
C VAL A 230 -2.63 6.29 3.15
N PRO A 231 -3.84 6.21 3.69
CA PRO A 231 -4.11 5.57 4.98
C PRO A 231 -4.64 4.14 4.79
N ASN A 232 -3.87 3.30 4.12
CA ASN A 232 -4.27 1.97 3.65
C ASN A 232 -5.57 1.90 2.82
N TRP A 233 -5.87 2.96 2.07
CA TRP A 233 -7.01 2.97 1.15
C TRP A 233 -6.64 3.69 -0.14
N SER A 234 -7.15 3.19 -1.27
CA SER A 234 -7.00 3.85 -2.57
C SER A 234 -7.43 5.32 -2.48
N ILE A 235 -6.72 6.22 -3.14
CA ILE A 235 -6.97 7.67 -3.17
C ILE A 235 -7.18 8.23 -4.57
N ILE A 236 -6.71 7.54 -5.62
CA ILE A 236 -6.85 8.00 -7.00
C ILE A 236 -8.34 7.99 -7.40
N LYS A 237 -8.79 9.09 -8.00
CA LYS A 237 -10.20 9.32 -8.36
C LYS A 237 -10.39 9.13 -9.87
N GLU A 238 -10.77 10.19 -10.58
CA GLU A 238 -10.90 10.17 -12.03
C GLU A 238 -9.52 10.27 -12.69
N ILE A 239 -9.33 9.54 -13.79
CA ILE A 239 -8.05 9.45 -14.51
C ILE A 239 -8.24 10.00 -15.92
N ASP A 240 -7.38 10.94 -16.31
CA ASP A 240 -7.32 11.53 -17.64
C ASP A 240 -5.96 11.28 -18.29
N LEU A 241 -5.86 10.22 -19.11
CA LEU A 241 -4.61 9.83 -19.77
C LEU A 241 -4.19 10.80 -20.90
N SER A 242 -5.01 11.79 -21.26
CA SER A 242 -4.56 12.89 -22.15
C SER A 242 -3.61 13.84 -21.41
N LYS A 243 -3.69 13.88 -20.07
CA LYS A 243 -2.82 14.65 -19.18
C LYS A 243 -1.64 13.80 -18.70
N THR A 244 -0.75 13.45 -19.64
CA THR A 244 0.42 12.58 -19.41
C THR A 244 1.41 13.13 -18.36
N GLU A 245 1.38 14.44 -18.10
CA GLU A 245 2.13 15.08 -17.01
C GLU A 245 1.61 14.70 -15.61
N TRP A 246 0.34 14.31 -15.51
CA TRP A 246 -0.37 14.09 -14.25
C TRP A 246 -0.77 12.64 -14.03
N PHE A 247 -0.98 11.86 -15.09
CA PHE A 247 -1.51 10.51 -14.99
C PHE A 247 -0.72 9.49 -15.82
N MET A 248 -0.61 8.29 -15.27
CA MET A 248 -0.15 7.08 -15.94
C MET A 248 -1.04 5.92 -15.51
N ALA A 249 -1.30 4.94 -16.37
CA ALA A 249 -2.05 3.75 -15.99
C ALA A 249 -1.72 2.58 -16.91
N SER A 250 -2.04 1.37 -16.44
CA SER A 250 -1.99 0.16 -17.26
C SER A 250 -3.00 0.20 -18.40
N ALA A 251 -2.71 -0.53 -19.47
CA ALA A 251 -3.62 -0.61 -20.62
C ALA A 251 -5.02 -1.18 -20.26
N ASN A 252 -5.09 -2.01 -19.21
CA ASN A 252 -6.33 -2.64 -18.72
C ASN A 252 -7.03 -1.86 -17.60
N TYR A 253 -6.62 -0.63 -17.27
CA TYR A 253 -7.08 0.13 -16.08
C TYR A 253 -8.59 0.40 -15.97
N LYS A 254 -9.34 0.25 -17.06
CA LYS A 254 -10.82 0.25 -17.08
C LYS A 254 -11.40 -1.11 -17.39
N GLN A 255 -10.71 -1.91 -18.20
CA GLN A 255 -11.26 -3.13 -18.80
C GLN A 255 -11.71 -4.13 -17.74
N VAL A 256 -10.90 -4.33 -16.69
CA VAL A 256 -11.27 -5.25 -15.61
C VAL A 256 -12.55 -4.80 -14.89
N ALA A 257 -12.71 -3.50 -14.63
CA ALA A 257 -13.93 -3.00 -14.01
C ALA A 257 -15.17 -3.15 -14.92
N ILE A 258 -14.98 -3.06 -16.24
CA ILE A 258 -16.04 -3.30 -17.24
C ILE A 258 -16.41 -4.79 -17.25
N ASP A 259 -15.42 -5.68 -17.31
CA ASP A 259 -15.62 -7.13 -17.42
C ASP A 259 -16.35 -7.71 -16.19
N HIS A 260 -16.07 -7.16 -15.00
CA HIS A 260 -16.76 -7.53 -13.77
C HIS A 260 -18.08 -6.75 -13.53
N GLY A 261 -18.44 -5.81 -14.41
CA GLY A 261 -19.64 -4.99 -14.25
C GLY A 261 -19.58 -3.97 -13.10
N TRP A 262 -18.38 -3.66 -12.59
CA TRP A 262 -18.16 -2.66 -11.53
C TRP A 262 -18.30 -1.22 -12.05
N TRP A 263 -18.11 -1.02 -13.35
CA TRP A 263 -18.38 0.24 -14.01
C TRP A 263 -18.94 0.00 -15.42
N ASP A 264 -20.04 0.68 -15.74
CA ASP A 264 -20.64 0.66 -17.07
C ASP A 264 -20.32 1.96 -17.82
N PRO A 265 -19.58 1.90 -18.96
CA PRO A 265 -19.27 3.07 -19.77
C PRO A 265 -20.53 3.77 -20.34
N LYS A 266 -21.66 3.07 -20.43
CA LYS A 266 -22.94 3.61 -20.91
C LYS A 266 -23.79 4.24 -19.81
N SER A 267 -23.39 4.13 -18.54
CA SER A 267 -24.15 4.65 -17.39
C SER A 267 -24.19 6.17 -17.32
N GLY A 268 -23.36 6.88 -18.10
CA GLY A 268 -23.19 8.33 -18.02
C GLY A 268 -22.41 8.81 -16.78
N LYS A 269 -21.92 7.90 -15.94
CA LYS A 269 -21.13 8.23 -14.74
C LYS A 269 -19.63 8.18 -15.03
N PRO A 270 -18.83 9.09 -14.46
CA PRO A 270 -17.38 9.05 -14.63
C PRO A 270 -16.79 7.77 -14.03
N PHE A 271 -15.66 7.32 -14.61
CA PHE A 271 -14.88 6.23 -14.05
C PHE A 271 -14.06 6.75 -12.87
N VAL A 272 -14.38 6.31 -11.65
CA VAL A 272 -13.65 6.66 -10.43
C VAL A 272 -12.86 5.42 -9.97
N TRP A 273 -11.54 5.48 -10.08
CA TRP A 273 -10.60 4.38 -9.80
C TRP A 273 -10.80 3.77 -8.41
N GLN A 274 -10.77 4.60 -7.35
CA GLN A 274 -11.01 4.19 -5.97
C GLN A 274 -12.31 3.38 -5.84
N LYS A 275 -13.39 3.82 -6.48
CA LYS A 275 -14.70 3.16 -6.41
C LYS A 275 -14.73 1.85 -7.22
N ALA A 276 -14.04 1.82 -8.35
CA ALA A 276 -14.02 0.68 -9.24
C ALA A 276 -13.27 -0.53 -8.64
N TYR A 277 -12.21 -0.30 -7.86
CA TYR A 277 -11.30 -1.36 -7.43
C TYR A 277 -11.23 -1.59 -5.91
N SER A 278 -11.65 -0.62 -5.09
CA SER A 278 -11.70 -0.81 -3.64
C SER A 278 -13.01 -1.50 -3.19
N PRO A 279 -13.00 -2.21 -2.06
CA PRO A 279 -14.23 -2.66 -1.39
C PRO A 279 -14.93 -1.48 -0.69
N VAL A 280 -15.92 -1.78 0.16
CA VAL A 280 -16.57 -0.77 1.01
C VAL A 280 -15.54 -0.17 1.98
N PRO A 281 -15.42 1.16 2.07
CA PRO A 281 -14.54 1.84 3.02
C PRO A 281 -14.69 1.36 4.45
N ARG A 282 -13.56 1.21 5.14
CA ARG A 282 -13.51 0.89 6.57
C ARG A 282 -13.21 2.15 7.37
N GLU A 283 -13.76 2.23 8.58
CA GLU A 283 -13.66 3.42 9.42
C GLU A 283 -12.22 3.84 9.71
N TRP A 284 -11.33 2.89 9.97
CA TRP A 284 -9.93 3.20 10.27
C TRP A 284 -9.25 4.00 9.13
N ALA A 285 -9.70 3.84 7.88
CA ALA A 285 -9.18 4.59 6.74
C ALA A 285 -9.76 6.01 6.73
N THR A 286 -11.09 6.12 6.83
CA THR A 286 -11.78 7.41 6.78
C THR A 286 -11.43 8.30 7.98
N SER A 287 -11.19 7.71 9.14
CA SER A 287 -10.68 8.43 10.31
C SER A 287 -9.28 9.00 10.05
N ARG A 288 -8.33 8.25 9.48
CA ARG A 288 -7.00 8.79 9.13
C ARG A 288 -7.04 9.85 8.03
N PHE A 289 -7.90 9.68 7.00
CA PHE A 289 -8.15 10.73 6.01
C PHE A 289 -8.67 12.01 6.66
N TRP A 290 -9.67 11.87 7.54
CA TRP A 290 -10.23 12.99 8.26
C TRP A 290 -9.18 13.71 9.10
N LEU A 291 -8.43 12.96 9.91
CA LEU A 291 -7.43 13.52 10.80
C LEU A 291 -6.40 14.32 10.00
N PHE A 292 -5.91 13.78 8.88
CA PHE A 292 -4.95 14.47 8.03
C PHE A 292 -5.52 15.73 7.40
N TYR A 293 -6.60 15.61 6.63
CA TYR A 293 -7.11 16.73 5.85
C TYR A 293 -7.75 17.82 6.71
N SER A 294 -8.40 17.47 7.82
CA SER A 294 -8.91 18.47 8.76
C SER A 294 -7.80 19.18 9.55
N THR A 295 -6.63 18.55 9.70
CA THR A 295 -5.45 19.16 10.35
C THR A 295 -4.71 20.11 9.41
N VAL A 296 -4.40 19.67 8.19
CA VAL A 296 -3.55 20.44 7.27
C VAL A 296 -4.34 21.47 6.44
N ALA A 297 -5.65 21.26 6.28
CA ALA A 297 -6.53 22.13 5.51
C ALA A 297 -7.93 22.27 6.15
N PRO A 298 -8.03 22.80 7.39
CA PRO A 298 -9.28 22.90 8.13
C PRO A 298 -10.38 23.71 7.42
N ASN A 299 -10.02 24.71 6.60
CA ASN A 299 -10.96 25.56 5.85
C ASN A 299 -11.20 25.09 4.41
N PHE A 300 -10.61 23.96 3.98
CA PHE A 300 -10.86 23.41 2.64
C PHE A 300 -12.33 23.09 2.41
N LYS A 301 -13.01 22.63 3.47
CA LYS A 301 -14.46 22.40 3.50
C LYS A 301 -14.94 22.25 4.95
N ASN A 302 -16.26 22.16 5.12
CA ASN A 302 -16.87 21.79 6.40
C ASN A 302 -16.64 20.29 6.67
N TRP A 303 -15.62 19.98 7.45
CA TRP A 303 -15.29 18.61 7.88
C TRP A 303 -16.29 18.09 8.93
N PRO A 304 -16.64 16.79 8.92
CA PRO A 304 -17.41 16.20 10.03
C PRO A 304 -16.62 16.31 11.34
N ASN A 305 -17.28 16.38 12.49
CA ASN A 305 -16.57 16.43 13.77
C ASN A 305 -16.29 15.01 14.27
N LYS A 306 -15.04 14.54 14.12
CA LYS A 306 -14.58 13.23 14.59
C LYS A 306 -13.53 13.32 15.71
N LYS A 307 -13.44 14.45 16.41
CA LYS A 307 -12.49 14.65 17.52
C LYS A 307 -12.80 13.71 18.69
N ILE A 308 -11.76 13.13 19.29
CA ILE A 308 -11.88 12.33 20.50
C ILE A 308 -11.82 13.27 21.70
N THR A 309 -12.97 13.57 22.30
CA THR A 309 -13.02 14.40 23.52
C THR A 309 -12.83 13.61 24.82
N ASN A 310 -12.88 12.28 24.74
CA ASN A 310 -12.55 11.35 25.83
C ASN A 310 -12.25 9.96 25.25
N PRO A 311 -11.56 9.06 25.99
CA PRO A 311 -11.14 7.74 25.50
C PRO A 311 -12.27 6.83 25.01
N TYR A 312 -13.52 7.08 25.42
CA TYR A 312 -14.67 6.26 25.05
C TYR A 312 -15.46 6.81 23.86
N LYS A 313 -15.13 8.00 23.35
CA LYS A 313 -15.90 8.63 22.28
C LYS A 313 -15.94 7.79 21.00
N GLY A 314 -14.89 7.00 20.75
CA GLY A 314 -14.84 6.04 19.64
C GLY A 314 -15.81 4.84 19.79
N TYR A 315 -16.38 4.60 20.97
CA TYR A 315 -17.40 3.56 21.19
C TYR A 315 -18.84 4.07 21.05
N ASP A 316 -19.03 5.35 20.69
CA ASP A 316 -20.34 5.97 20.50
C ASP A 316 -20.88 5.73 19.08
N SER A 317 -21.24 4.49 18.79
CA SER A 317 -21.76 4.09 17.47
C SER A 317 -23.06 4.80 17.06
N TYR A 318 -23.77 5.43 18.01
CA TYR A 318 -25.03 6.13 17.75
C TYR A 318 -24.84 7.53 17.17
N HIS A 319 -23.71 8.19 17.47
CA HIS A 319 -23.44 9.57 17.04
C HIS A 319 -22.19 9.70 16.15
N GLN A 320 -21.61 8.57 15.78
CA GLN A 320 -20.45 8.51 14.90
C GLN A 320 -20.83 8.89 13.47
N TYR A 321 -20.03 9.75 12.84
CA TYR A 321 -20.18 10.07 11.43
C TYR A 321 -19.57 8.97 10.57
N LEU A 322 -20.37 8.46 9.63
CA LEU A 322 -19.93 7.55 8.56
C LEU A 322 -20.01 8.30 7.23
N GLU A 323 -19.00 9.13 6.97
CA GLU A 323 -18.91 9.90 5.73
C GLU A 323 -18.59 9.04 4.51
N ASP A 324 -19.09 9.49 3.35
CA ASP A 324 -18.70 8.92 2.06
C ASP A 324 -17.23 9.27 1.77
N ILE A 325 -16.40 8.28 1.43
CA ILE A 325 -14.97 8.48 1.16
C ILE A 325 -14.68 9.46 0.00
N SER A 326 -15.66 9.74 -0.86
CA SER A 326 -15.57 10.76 -1.90
C SER A 326 -15.40 12.18 -1.36
N ILE A 327 -15.71 12.42 -0.07
CA ILE A 327 -15.49 13.73 0.53
C ILE A 327 -14.00 14.12 0.62
N TYR A 328 -13.11 13.13 0.59
CA TYR A 328 -11.66 13.31 0.68
C TYR A 328 -11.04 13.42 -0.71
N PRO A 329 -10.26 14.49 -0.97
CA PRO A 329 -9.59 14.66 -2.25
C PRO A 329 -8.41 13.70 -2.39
N PHE A 330 -7.88 13.57 -3.61
CA PHE A 330 -6.58 12.93 -3.85
C PHE A 330 -5.44 13.65 -3.12
N SER A 331 -5.47 14.98 -3.16
CA SER A 331 -4.51 15.86 -2.49
C SER A 331 -5.11 17.26 -2.28
N VAL A 332 -4.52 18.07 -1.41
CA VAL A 332 -4.98 19.43 -1.11
C VAL A 332 -3.78 20.34 -0.84
N LYS A 333 -3.90 21.62 -1.22
CA LYS A 333 -2.98 22.67 -0.77
C LYS A 333 -3.13 22.89 0.73
N PRO A 334 -2.10 22.63 1.54
CA PRO A 334 -2.20 22.84 2.98
C PRO A 334 -2.25 24.35 3.28
N GLU A 335 -2.92 24.73 4.38
CA GLU A 335 -3.01 26.14 4.79
C GLU A 335 -1.68 26.71 5.24
N LYS A 336 -0.83 25.85 5.79
CA LYS A 336 0.55 26.15 6.17
C LYS A 336 1.47 25.17 5.48
N LYS A 337 2.63 25.65 5.05
CA LYS A 337 3.69 24.78 4.56
C LYS A 337 4.08 23.77 5.63
N MET A 338 4.38 22.54 5.21
CA MET A 338 4.73 21.44 6.10
C MET A 338 6.24 21.24 6.17
N SER A 339 6.77 21.06 7.38
CA SER A 339 8.14 20.62 7.62
C SER A 339 8.20 19.10 7.74
N VAL A 340 9.41 18.53 7.66
CA VAL A 340 9.61 17.11 7.98
C VAL A 340 9.23 16.80 9.43
N GLN A 341 9.41 17.75 10.35
CA GLN A 341 8.99 17.62 11.75
C GLN A 341 7.46 17.54 11.88
N ASP A 342 6.71 18.30 11.07
CA ASP A 342 5.24 18.22 11.06
C ASP A 342 4.75 16.86 10.56
N VAL A 343 5.41 16.30 9.53
CA VAL A 343 5.12 14.94 9.03
C VAL A 343 5.40 13.89 10.11
N ILE A 344 6.55 13.97 10.79
CA ILE A 344 6.90 13.06 11.90
C ILE A 344 5.91 13.20 13.06
N ALA A 345 5.50 14.42 13.41
CA ALA A 345 4.53 14.67 14.47
C ALA A 345 3.17 14.07 14.11
N PHE A 346 2.71 14.25 12.86
CA PHE A 346 1.46 13.66 12.39
C PHE A 346 1.46 12.14 12.45
N GLN A 347 2.55 11.48 12.03
CA GLN A 347 2.67 10.01 12.07
C GLN A 347 2.60 9.42 13.49
N ARG A 348 2.71 10.27 14.53
CA ARG A 348 2.58 9.87 15.95
C ARG A 348 1.23 10.28 16.55
N SER A 349 0.38 10.97 15.79
CA SER A 349 -0.90 11.47 16.27
C SER A 349 -1.93 10.34 16.41
N VAL A 350 -2.68 10.37 17.51
CA VAL A 350 -3.76 9.43 17.82
C VAL A 350 -5.10 10.13 18.03
N PHE A 351 -5.41 11.12 17.19
CA PHE A 351 -6.68 11.88 17.20
C PHE A 351 -6.88 12.81 18.41
N GLU A 352 -5.79 13.29 19.00
CA GLU A 352 -5.77 14.26 20.12
C GLU A 352 -6.38 15.63 19.78
#